data_AF-A0A917MLY7-F1
#
_entry.id   AF-A0A917MLY7-F1
#
_cell.length_a   1.000
_cell.length_b   1.000
_cell.length_c   1.000
_cell.angle_alpha   90.00
_cell.angle_beta   90.00
_cell.angle_gamma   90.00
#
_symmetry.space_group_name_H-M   'P 1'
#
loop_
_entity.id
_entity.type
_entity.pdbx_description
1 polymer ?
#
loop_
_entity_poly.entity_id
_entity_poly.type
_entity_poly.pdbx_seq_one_letter_code
_entity_poly.pdbx_strand_id
1 'polypeptide(L)'
;MRMTESRSLPVVMCTWRRPEYFRRTLRSLEAQEGVTVALHVWNNNPDITEELERAAADSTVPVTFRHSATNVGGFGRFYLARELAGEHPYVVFIDDDQLFGATTMATLLSEARPRSASGWWAYRFIAPPHYWLRLPVRKGRRAHYLGTCGMIVDASIFADERVFECPDRFWFVEDVWLSYVAGHLRRWTLRRSRATFLFIPDTKNQFTGLIREKYEFMRYLTSRGWLTRPS
;
A
#
# COMPACT_ATOMS: atom_id res chain seq x y z
N MET A 1 -22.45 12.86 -16.96
CA MET A 1 -22.35 12.47 -15.53
C MET A 1 -21.64 13.62 -14.82
N ARG A 2 -22.37 14.35 -13.96
CA ARG A 2 -21.82 15.53 -13.26
C ARG A 2 -20.84 15.04 -12.20
N MET A 3 -19.60 15.51 -12.23
CA MET A 3 -18.68 15.37 -11.09
C MET A 3 -19.11 16.37 -10.02
N THR A 4 -20.03 15.96 -9.16
CA THR A 4 -20.43 16.71 -7.96
C THR A 4 -19.57 16.27 -6.79
N GLU A 5 -18.94 17.26 -6.15
CA GLU A 5 -17.99 17.21 -5.03
C GLU A 5 -16.62 16.62 -5.36
N SER A 6 -15.59 17.48 -5.23
CA SER A 6 -14.18 17.08 -5.27
C SER A 6 -13.88 16.19 -4.06
N ARG A 7 -14.18 14.89 -4.15
CA ARG A 7 -13.75 13.92 -3.14
C ARG A 7 -12.23 13.86 -3.15
N SER A 8 -11.60 14.21 -2.02
CA SER A 8 -10.16 14.09 -1.83
C SER A 8 -9.68 12.67 -2.11
N LEU A 9 -8.45 12.53 -2.62
CA LEU A 9 -7.79 11.25 -2.83
C LEU A 9 -7.51 10.59 -1.48
N PRO A 10 -8.08 9.41 -1.17
CA PRO A 10 -7.78 8.72 0.06
C PRO A 10 -6.37 8.14 0.03
N VAL A 11 -5.58 8.53 1.02
CA VAL A 11 -4.25 8.00 1.30
C VAL A 11 -4.36 7.17 2.57
N VAL A 12 -3.94 5.92 2.52
CA VAL A 12 -4.00 4.95 3.63
C VAL A 12 -2.59 4.67 4.12
N MET A 13 -2.41 4.70 5.43
CA MET A 13 -1.14 4.44 6.09
C MET A 13 -1.35 3.55 7.33
N CYS A 14 -0.50 2.56 7.51
CA CYS A 14 -0.37 1.86 8.78
C CYS A 14 0.77 2.50 9.58
N THR A 15 0.62 2.64 10.89
CA THR A 15 1.70 3.11 11.77
C THR A 15 1.79 2.28 13.05
N TRP A 16 2.97 2.25 13.67
CA TRP A 16 3.22 1.47 14.90
C TRP A 16 4.14 2.17 15.91
N ARG A 17 5.43 2.35 15.60
CA ARG A 17 6.43 2.87 16.56
C ARG A 17 7.14 4.13 16.07
N ARG A 18 6.49 4.90 15.19
CA ARG A 18 7.11 6.05 14.51
C ARG A 18 6.23 7.32 14.53
N PRO A 19 5.67 7.72 15.69
CA PRO A 19 4.89 8.95 15.76
C PRO A 19 5.71 10.19 15.34
N GLU A 20 7.04 10.15 15.49
CA GLU A 20 7.94 11.22 15.06
C GLU A 20 7.89 11.51 13.56
N TYR A 21 7.65 10.49 12.73
CA TYR A 21 7.55 10.63 11.28
C TYR A 21 6.16 11.04 10.83
N PHE A 22 5.13 10.85 11.67
CA PHE A 22 3.76 11.18 11.34
C PHE A 22 3.57 12.66 10.96
N ARG A 23 4.11 13.59 11.77
CA ARG A 23 4.09 15.03 11.46
C ARG A 23 4.78 15.36 10.13
N ARG A 24 5.82 14.61 9.77
CA ARG A 24 6.52 14.78 8.50
C ARG A 24 5.69 14.29 7.32
N THR A 25 4.99 13.17 7.49
CA THR A 25 4.02 12.68 6.50
C THR A 25 2.91 13.69 6.27
N LEU A 26 2.33 14.24 7.35
CA LEU A 26 1.30 15.29 7.26
C LEU A 26 1.80 16.49 6.45
N ARG A 27 2.97 17.06 6.78
CA ARG A 27 3.56 18.16 5.99
C ARG A 27 3.78 17.81 4.51
N SER A 28 4.16 16.57 4.22
CA SER A 28 4.37 16.12 2.84
C SER A 28 3.04 15.99 2.07
N LEU A 29 1.96 15.65 2.77
CA LEU A 29 0.60 15.58 2.23
C LEU A 29 -0.02 16.98 2.05
N GLU A 30 0.21 17.90 2.98
CA GLU A 30 -0.21 19.31 2.88
C GLU A 30 0.43 20.01 1.71
N ALA A 31 1.69 19.68 1.40
CA ALA A 31 2.43 20.23 0.28
C ALA A 31 2.05 19.63 -1.08
N GLN A 32 0.99 18.81 -1.18
CA GLN A 32 0.62 18.22 -2.46
C GLN A 32 0.02 19.25 -3.42
N GLU A 33 0.48 19.22 -4.66
CA GLU A 33 0.05 20.11 -5.74
C GLU A 33 -0.89 19.37 -6.70
N GLY A 34 -1.96 20.04 -7.12
CA GLY A 34 -2.90 19.53 -8.14
C GLY A 34 -3.81 18.40 -7.67
N VAL A 35 -3.82 18.06 -6.38
CA VAL A 35 -4.70 17.05 -5.79
C VAL A 35 -4.95 17.37 -4.31
N THR A 36 -6.20 17.25 -3.86
CA THR A 36 -6.53 17.26 -2.43
C THR A 36 -6.49 15.84 -1.90
N VAL A 37 -5.98 15.65 -0.68
CA VAL A 37 -5.81 14.33 -0.06
C VAL A 37 -6.53 14.26 1.28
N ALA A 38 -6.96 13.05 1.66
CA ALA A 38 -7.42 12.73 3.00
C ALA A 38 -6.63 11.52 3.50
N LEU A 39 -6.12 11.59 4.73
CA LEU A 39 -5.29 10.55 5.32
C LEU A 39 -6.14 9.63 6.20
N HIS A 40 -6.11 8.33 5.93
CA HIS A 40 -6.73 7.29 6.72
C HIS A 40 -5.65 6.45 7.37
N VAL A 41 -5.61 6.45 8.69
CA VAL A 41 -4.53 5.85 9.48
C VAL A 41 -5.03 4.62 10.21
N TRP A 42 -4.37 3.49 9.97
CA TRP A 42 -4.49 2.31 10.82
C TRP A 42 -3.38 2.34 11.86
N ASN A 43 -3.73 2.65 13.10
CA ASN A 43 -2.78 2.66 14.21
C ASN A 43 -2.69 1.26 14.84
N ASN A 44 -1.55 0.60 14.66
CA ASN A 44 -1.23 -0.70 15.26
C ASN A 44 -0.67 -0.60 16.69
N ASN A 45 -0.62 0.60 17.27
CA ASN A 45 -0.07 0.83 18.60
C ASN A 45 -0.94 1.79 19.42
N PRO A 46 -1.74 1.27 20.39
CA PRO A 46 -2.60 2.12 21.20
C PRO A 46 -1.81 3.18 21.97
N ASP A 47 -0.54 2.93 22.33
CA ASP A 47 0.30 3.79 23.17
C ASP A 47 0.63 5.14 22.50
N ILE A 48 0.55 5.25 21.17
CA ILE A 48 0.85 6.49 20.45
C ILE A 48 -0.40 7.24 19.99
N THR A 49 -1.60 6.78 20.37
CA THR A 49 -2.89 7.36 19.92
C THR A 49 -2.97 8.86 20.16
N GLU A 50 -2.76 9.32 21.39
CA GLU A 50 -2.85 10.74 21.73
C GLU A 50 -1.79 11.60 21.01
N GLU A 51 -0.62 11.04 20.71
CA GLU A 51 0.41 11.75 19.97
C GLU A 51 0.01 11.95 18.51
N LEU A 52 -0.55 10.92 17.87
CA LEU A 52 -1.02 10.97 16.49
C LEU A 52 -2.22 11.92 16.35
N GLU A 53 -3.19 11.84 17.24
CA GLU A 53 -4.39 12.69 17.21
C GLU A 53 -4.06 14.17 17.40
N ARG A 54 -3.16 14.49 18.34
CA ARG A 54 -2.66 15.87 18.51
C ARG A 54 -1.96 16.37 17.25
N ALA A 55 -1.08 15.56 16.66
CA ALA A 55 -0.40 15.93 15.42
C ALA A 55 -1.37 16.14 14.25
N ALA A 56 -2.46 15.37 14.17
CA ALA A 56 -3.49 15.52 13.15
C ALA A 56 -4.36 16.77 13.37
N ALA A 57 -4.65 17.14 14.62
CA ALA A 57 -5.41 18.35 14.95
C ALA A 57 -4.71 19.64 14.47
N ASP A 58 -3.38 19.63 14.40
CA ASP A 58 -2.57 20.75 13.90
C ASP A 58 -2.47 20.79 12.36
N SER A 59 -3.00 19.77 11.65
CA SER A 59 -2.85 19.64 10.19
C SER A 59 -4.07 20.13 9.43
N THR A 60 -3.83 20.66 8.24
CA THR A 60 -4.88 21.01 7.27
C THR A 60 -5.35 19.81 6.44
N VAL A 61 -4.62 18.69 6.48
CA VAL A 61 -5.04 17.44 5.83
C VAL A 61 -6.10 16.77 6.71
N PRO A 62 -7.30 16.45 6.18
CA PRO A 62 -8.28 15.67 6.93
C PRO A 62 -7.69 14.29 7.30
N VAL A 63 -7.73 13.93 8.59
CA VAL A 63 -7.23 12.64 9.08
C VAL A 63 -8.36 11.86 9.73
N THR A 64 -8.47 10.57 9.40
CA THR A 64 -9.34 9.62 10.09
C THR A 64 -8.51 8.47 10.64
N PHE A 65 -8.74 8.10 11.90
CA PHE A 65 -8.02 7.01 12.55
C PHE A 65 -8.89 5.77 12.76
N ARG A 66 -8.26 4.60 12.64
CA ARG A 66 -8.70 3.33 13.21
C ARG A 66 -7.61 2.85 14.17
N HIS A 67 -7.94 2.78 15.46
CA HIS A 67 -7.03 2.29 16.49
C HIS A 67 -7.25 0.79 16.70
N SER A 68 -6.19 0.01 16.52
CA SER A 68 -6.20 -1.43 16.73
C SER A 68 -5.53 -1.78 18.06
N ALA A 69 -6.20 -2.62 18.86
CA ALA A 69 -5.60 -3.18 20.07
C ALA A 69 -4.49 -4.20 19.76
N THR A 70 -4.45 -4.72 18.53
CA THR A 70 -3.47 -5.71 18.06
C THR A 70 -2.70 -5.18 16.86
N ASN A 71 -1.40 -5.51 16.80
CA ASN A 71 -0.58 -5.17 15.64
C ASN A 71 -0.82 -6.20 14.52
N VAL A 72 -1.57 -5.80 13.48
CA VAL A 72 -1.85 -6.62 12.29
C VAL A 72 -0.89 -6.32 11.14
N GLY A 73 0.20 -5.59 11.41
CA GLY A 73 1.19 -5.19 10.43
C GLY A 73 0.58 -4.31 9.34
N GLY A 74 1.05 -4.53 8.10
CA GLY A 74 0.55 -3.82 6.94
C GLY A 74 -0.88 -4.18 6.53
N PHE A 75 -1.46 -5.27 7.05
CA PHE A 75 -2.78 -5.74 6.65
C PHE A 75 -3.91 -4.77 6.99
N GLY A 76 -3.72 -3.91 8.01
CA GLY A 76 -4.66 -2.88 8.41
C GLY A 76 -5.11 -1.97 7.24
N ARG A 77 -4.23 -1.73 6.26
CA ARG A 77 -4.57 -0.91 5.09
C ARG A 77 -5.63 -1.56 4.19
N PHE A 78 -5.80 -2.88 4.23
CA PHE A 78 -6.84 -3.57 3.45
C PHE A 78 -8.22 -3.36 4.07
N TYR A 79 -8.32 -3.38 5.40
CA TYR A 79 -9.57 -3.06 6.09
C TYR A 79 -10.02 -1.63 5.80
N LEU A 80 -9.11 -0.65 5.91
CA LEU A 80 -9.40 0.73 5.53
C LEU A 80 -9.78 0.87 4.06
N ALA A 81 -9.05 0.22 3.16
CA ALA A 81 -9.37 0.29 1.74
C ALA A 81 -10.73 -0.31 1.39
N ARG A 82 -11.19 -1.34 2.12
CA ARG A 82 -12.54 -1.89 1.97
C ARG A 82 -13.62 -0.90 2.37
N GLU A 83 -13.43 -0.20 3.50
CA GLU A 83 -14.35 0.87 3.93
C GLU A 83 -14.44 1.97 2.87
N LEU A 84 -13.30 2.32 2.25
CA LEU A 84 -13.22 3.39 1.26
C LEU A 84 -13.74 3.00 -0.14
N ALA A 85 -13.75 1.72 -0.49
CA ALA A 85 -14.06 1.25 -1.85
C ALA A 85 -15.48 1.58 -2.32
N GLY A 86 -16.43 1.81 -1.39
CA GLY A 86 -17.80 2.23 -1.72
C GLY A 86 -17.90 3.68 -2.20
N GLU A 87 -16.93 4.53 -1.82
CA GLU A 87 -16.97 5.97 -2.05
C GLU A 87 -15.85 6.47 -2.97
N HIS A 88 -14.74 5.73 -3.03
CA HIS A 88 -13.56 6.12 -3.78
C HIS A 88 -13.15 5.01 -4.76
N PRO A 89 -13.03 5.31 -6.06
CA PRO A 89 -12.63 4.31 -7.05
C PRO A 89 -11.16 3.88 -6.91
N TYR A 90 -10.33 4.70 -6.26
CA TYR A 90 -8.90 4.44 -6.08
C TYR A 90 -8.47 4.83 -4.68
N VAL A 91 -7.50 4.08 -4.14
CA VAL A 91 -6.82 4.39 -2.89
C VAL A 91 -5.32 4.40 -3.09
N VAL A 92 -4.61 5.27 -2.37
CA VAL A 92 -3.15 5.31 -2.31
C VAL A 92 -2.69 4.70 -1.00
N PHE A 93 -1.65 3.87 -1.04
CA PHE A 93 -0.99 3.30 0.13
C PHE A 93 0.41 3.92 0.28
N ILE A 94 0.73 4.36 1.49
CA ILE A 94 2.05 4.83 1.90
C ILE A 94 2.47 4.15 3.20
N ASP A 95 3.77 4.13 3.48
CA ASP A 95 4.33 3.73 4.77
C ASP A 95 4.76 4.96 5.59
N ASP A 96 4.86 4.80 6.91
CA ASP A 96 5.20 5.85 7.87
C ASP A 96 6.70 6.23 7.90
N ASP A 97 7.52 5.55 7.09
CA ASP A 97 8.97 5.78 6.91
C ASP A 97 9.33 6.22 5.47
N GLN A 98 8.36 6.80 4.74
CA GLN A 98 8.56 7.30 3.38
C GLN A 98 8.61 8.83 3.30
N LEU A 99 9.44 9.32 2.37
CA LEU A 99 9.46 10.70 1.93
C LEU A 99 9.00 10.80 0.49
N PHE A 100 8.28 11.85 0.17
CA PHE A 100 7.76 12.08 -1.17
C PHE A 100 7.60 13.57 -1.44
N GLY A 101 7.70 13.95 -2.72
CA GLY A 101 7.60 15.34 -3.16
C GLY A 101 6.16 15.80 -3.38
N ALA A 102 5.99 17.11 -3.60
CA ALA A 102 4.73 17.81 -3.80
C ALA A 102 3.83 17.27 -4.94
N THR A 103 4.41 16.60 -5.93
CA THR A 103 3.66 16.09 -7.09
C THR A 103 3.41 14.58 -7.03
N THR A 104 3.74 13.93 -5.92
CA THR A 104 3.75 12.45 -5.82
C THR A 104 2.34 11.87 -5.88
N MET A 105 1.40 12.45 -5.15
CA MET A 105 0.01 11.99 -5.13
C MET A 105 -0.69 12.28 -6.45
N ALA A 106 -0.44 13.44 -7.05
CA ALA A 106 -0.93 13.75 -8.40
C ALA A 106 -0.37 12.79 -9.46
N THR A 107 0.91 12.42 -9.35
CA THR A 107 1.53 11.43 -10.24
C THR A 107 0.88 10.06 -10.09
N LEU A 108 0.66 9.59 -8.86
CA LEU A 108 -0.06 8.35 -8.59
C LEU A 108 -1.48 8.41 -9.16
N LEU A 109 -2.24 9.46 -8.86
CA LEU A 109 -3.60 9.65 -9.38
C LEU A 109 -3.66 9.62 -10.91
N SER A 110 -2.70 10.25 -11.60
CA SER A 110 -2.62 10.22 -13.07
C SER A 110 -2.38 8.83 -13.66
N GLU A 111 -1.93 7.87 -12.84
CA GLU A 111 -1.65 6.49 -13.24
C GLU A 111 -2.75 5.50 -12.82
N ALA A 112 -3.77 5.99 -12.10
CA ALA A 112 -4.95 5.23 -11.73
C ALA A 112 -5.67 4.71 -12.98
N ARG A 113 -5.97 3.40 -13.01
CA ARG A 113 -6.80 2.80 -14.06
C ARG A 113 -7.67 1.70 -13.47
N PRO A 114 -8.86 1.45 -14.04
CA PRO A 114 -9.68 0.32 -13.62
C PRO A 114 -8.92 -1.00 -13.73
N ARG A 115 -9.17 -1.90 -12.78
CA ARG A 115 -8.60 -3.25 -12.69
C ARG A 115 -7.07 -3.25 -12.76
N SER A 116 -6.45 -2.31 -12.04
CA SER A 116 -5.01 -2.14 -12.03
C SER A 116 -4.48 -1.62 -10.70
N ALA A 117 -3.16 -1.78 -10.54
CA ALA A 117 -2.39 -1.12 -9.50
C ALA A 117 -1.05 -0.64 -10.07
N SER A 118 -0.56 0.49 -9.56
CA SER A 118 0.74 1.07 -9.91
C SER A 118 1.52 1.38 -8.64
N GLY A 119 2.70 0.77 -8.47
CA GLY A 119 3.48 0.85 -7.23
C GLY A 119 4.91 1.36 -7.44
N TRP A 120 5.47 1.98 -6.39
CA TRP A 120 6.86 2.43 -6.36
C TRP A 120 7.82 1.25 -6.30
N TRP A 121 7.59 0.25 -5.45
CA TRP A 121 8.30 -1.01 -5.57
C TRP A 121 7.58 -1.92 -6.55
N ALA A 122 8.25 -2.29 -7.65
CA ALA A 122 7.67 -3.18 -8.65
C ALA A 122 8.73 -4.11 -9.24
N TYR A 123 8.44 -5.41 -9.24
CA TYR A 123 9.41 -6.44 -9.61
C TYR A 123 8.80 -7.51 -10.53
N ARG A 124 9.67 -8.15 -11.30
CA ARG A 124 9.40 -9.43 -11.96
C ARG A 124 10.25 -10.52 -11.31
N PHE A 125 9.61 -11.58 -10.86
CA PHE A 125 10.32 -12.79 -10.43
C PHE A 125 10.95 -13.49 -11.64
N ILE A 126 12.21 -13.91 -11.49
CA ILE A 126 12.98 -14.60 -12.54
C ILE A 126 13.07 -16.11 -12.31
N ALA A 127 13.02 -16.55 -11.06
CA ALA A 127 13.07 -17.97 -10.70
C ALA A 127 12.14 -18.28 -9.50
N PRO A 128 10.81 -18.28 -9.70
CA PRO A 128 9.88 -18.79 -8.68
C PRO A 128 10.22 -20.25 -8.31
N PRO A 129 10.07 -20.65 -7.04
CA PRO A 129 9.43 -19.93 -5.94
C PRO A 129 10.36 -18.99 -5.15
N HIS A 130 11.57 -18.71 -5.63
CA HIS A 130 12.52 -17.91 -4.87
C HIS A 130 12.18 -16.42 -4.92
N TYR A 131 11.54 -15.90 -3.86
CA TYR A 131 11.10 -14.50 -3.78
C TYR A 131 12.22 -13.49 -4.09
N TRP A 132 13.43 -13.72 -3.57
CA TRP A 132 14.57 -12.81 -3.75
C TRP A 132 15.16 -12.82 -5.17
N LEU A 133 14.86 -13.84 -5.98
CA LEU A 133 15.27 -13.88 -7.37
C LEU A 133 14.26 -13.09 -8.19
N ARG A 134 14.45 -11.77 -8.18
CA ARG A 134 13.58 -10.78 -8.82
C ARG A 134 14.37 -9.62 -9.39
N LEU A 135 13.85 -9.01 -10.45
CA LEU A 135 14.43 -7.83 -11.09
C LEU A 135 13.49 -6.63 -10.98
N PRO A 136 14.02 -5.43 -10.67
CA PRO A 136 13.22 -4.22 -10.66
C PRO A 136 12.68 -3.92 -12.06
N VAL A 137 11.46 -3.41 -12.11
CA VAL A 137 10.77 -3.08 -13.36
C VAL A 137 10.95 -1.61 -13.70
N ARG A 138 11.21 -1.30 -14.98
CA ARG A 138 11.27 0.09 -15.46
C ARG A 138 9.91 0.79 -15.30
N LYS A 139 9.92 2.10 -15.02
CA LYS A 139 8.70 2.94 -14.90
C LYS A 139 7.74 2.71 -16.08
N GLY A 140 6.44 2.58 -15.79
CA GLY A 140 5.36 2.31 -16.75
C GLY A 140 5.22 0.85 -17.22
N ARG A 141 6.22 -0.02 -16.97
CA ARG A 141 6.20 -1.41 -17.41
C ARG A 141 5.45 -2.32 -16.42
N ARG A 142 4.95 -3.45 -16.94
CA ARG A 142 4.22 -4.44 -16.16
C ARG A 142 5.14 -5.20 -15.18
N ALA A 143 4.61 -5.49 -14.01
CA ALA A 143 5.27 -6.22 -12.93
C ALA A 143 4.48 -7.48 -12.56
N HIS A 144 5.13 -8.40 -11.83
CA HIS A 144 4.46 -9.54 -11.19
C HIS A 144 4.08 -9.23 -9.75
N TYR A 145 4.83 -8.33 -9.11
CA TYR A 145 4.69 -7.97 -7.70
C TYR A 145 4.85 -6.47 -7.53
N LEU A 146 4.03 -5.91 -6.64
CA LEU A 146 4.13 -4.54 -6.14
C LEU A 146 4.32 -4.56 -4.62
N GLY A 147 5.19 -3.68 -4.11
CA GLY A 147 5.15 -3.32 -2.70
C GLY A 147 3.96 -2.39 -2.43
N THR A 148 3.30 -2.57 -1.30
CA THR A 148 2.17 -1.73 -0.87
C THR A 148 2.59 -0.29 -0.53
N CYS A 149 3.88 -0.04 -0.31
CA CYS A 149 4.38 1.27 0.06
C CYS A 149 4.67 2.17 -1.15
N GLY A 150 3.86 3.22 -1.31
CA GLY A 150 3.90 4.12 -2.45
C GLY A 150 3.16 3.54 -3.66
N MET A 151 1.93 3.12 -3.49
CA MET A 151 1.11 2.47 -4.52
C MET A 151 -0.26 3.15 -4.66
N ILE A 152 -0.78 3.20 -5.87
CA ILE A 152 -2.20 3.46 -6.14
C ILE A 152 -2.86 2.20 -6.69
N VAL A 153 -4.07 1.91 -6.26
CA VAL A 153 -4.82 0.70 -6.64
C VAL A 153 -6.30 1.03 -6.84
N ASP A 154 -6.91 0.40 -7.83
CA ASP A 154 -8.37 0.38 -7.98
C ASP A 154 -9.01 -0.29 -6.75
N ALA A 155 -9.79 0.49 -6.01
CA ALA A 155 -10.32 0.11 -4.71
C ALA A 155 -11.32 -1.05 -4.81
N SER A 156 -11.88 -1.33 -5.98
CA SER A 156 -12.81 -2.45 -6.18
C SER A 156 -12.19 -3.82 -5.92
N ILE A 157 -10.85 -3.94 -5.83
CA ILE A 157 -10.20 -5.19 -5.40
C ILE A 157 -10.57 -5.55 -3.96
N PHE A 158 -10.82 -4.56 -3.10
CA PHE A 158 -11.13 -4.76 -1.68
C PHE A 158 -12.60 -5.14 -1.43
N ALA A 159 -13.42 -5.25 -2.48
CA ALA A 159 -14.72 -5.91 -2.42
C ALA A 159 -14.61 -7.43 -2.72
N ASP A 160 -13.43 -7.93 -3.08
CA ASP A 160 -13.19 -9.37 -3.28
C ASP A 160 -12.78 -10.01 -1.95
N GLU A 161 -13.62 -10.89 -1.41
CA GLU A 161 -13.37 -11.59 -0.14
C GLU A 161 -12.02 -12.33 -0.13
N ARG A 162 -11.51 -12.76 -1.29
CA ARG A 162 -10.20 -13.42 -1.39
C ARG A 162 -9.05 -12.50 -0.99
N VAL A 163 -9.21 -11.17 -0.98
CA VAL A 163 -8.20 -10.26 -0.40
C VAL A 163 -8.07 -10.49 1.12
N PHE A 164 -9.16 -10.86 1.79
CA PHE A 164 -9.21 -11.07 3.24
C PHE A 164 -8.96 -12.53 3.66
N GLU A 165 -8.89 -13.45 2.71
CA GLU A 165 -8.49 -14.86 2.94
C GLU A 165 -6.96 -15.06 3.08
N CYS A 166 -6.19 -13.98 3.30
CA CYS A 166 -4.75 -14.07 3.54
C CYS A 166 -4.49 -14.83 4.85
N PRO A 167 -3.70 -15.92 4.84
CA PRO A 167 -3.36 -16.60 6.08
C PRO A 167 -2.66 -15.66 7.07
N ASP A 168 -3.12 -15.62 8.32
CA ASP A 168 -2.69 -14.66 9.35
C ASP A 168 -1.17 -14.55 9.53
N ARG A 169 -0.47 -15.69 9.42
CA ARG A 169 1.01 -15.73 9.47
C ARG A 169 1.71 -14.90 8.40
N PHE A 170 1.00 -14.47 7.35
CA PHE A 170 1.52 -13.71 6.22
C PHE A 170 0.98 -12.27 6.16
N TRP A 171 0.26 -11.79 7.19
CA TRP A 171 -0.28 -10.44 7.23
C TRP A 171 0.77 -9.31 7.19
N PHE A 172 2.01 -9.59 7.55
CA PHE A 172 3.14 -8.64 7.46
C PHE A 172 3.83 -8.63 6.09
N VAL A 173 3.38 -9.49 5.18
CA VAL A 173 3.86 -9.59 3.79
C VAL A 173 2.66 -9.55 2.84
N GLU A 174 1.66 -8.76 3.22
CA GLU A 174 0.39 -8.59 2.54
C GLU A 174 0.52 -8.05 1.12
N ASP A 175 1.61 -7.35 0.83
CA ASP A 175 2.01 -6.90 -0.50
C ASP A 175 2.15 -8.06 -1.51
N VAL A 176 2.70 -9.20 -1.06
CA VAL A 176 2.79 -10.43 -1.85
C VAL A 176 1.39 -10.99 -2.10
N TRP A 177 0.52 -10.99 -1.08
CA TRP A 177 -0.85 -11.49 -1.19
C TRP A 177 -1.68 -10.65 -2.17
N LEU A 178 -1.68 -9.34 -2.02
CA LEU A 178 -2.44 -8.45 -2.91
C LEU A 178 -1.95 -8.57 -4.35
N SER A 179 -0.64 -8.70 -4.57
CA SER A 179 -0.07 -8.94 -5.90
C SER A 179 -0.56 -10.25 -6.51
N TYR A 180 -0.67 -11.31 -5.70
CA TYR A 180 -1.23 -12.59 -6.11
C TYR A 180 -2.72 -12.47 -6.44
N VAL A 181 -3.55 -11.95 -5.53
CA VAL A 181 -5.00 -11.83 -5.75
C VAL A 181 -5.29 -10.96 -6.98
N ALA A 182 -4.71 -9.77 -7.05
CA ALA A 182 -4.92 -8.85 -8.17
C ALA A 182 -4.35 -9.44 -9.48
N GLY A 183 -3.06 -9.77 -9.52
CA GLY A 183 -2.38 -10.16 -10.76
C GLY A 183 -2.73 -11.56 -11.26
N HIS A 184 -2.91 -12.53 -10.36
CA HIS A 184 -3.12 -13.92 -10.72
C HIS A 184 -4.60 -14.31 -10.72
N LEU A 185 -5.31 -14.11 -9.60
CA LEU A 185 -6.71 -14.54 -9.49
C LEU A 185 -7.65 -13.63 -10.28
N ARG A 186 -7.39 -12.33 -10.31
CA ARG A 186 -8.23 -11.34 -11.01
C ARG A 186 -7.71 -10.90 -12.37
N ARG A 187 -6.48 -11.31 -12.73
CA ARG A 187 -5.80 -10.92 -13.99
C ARG A 187 -5.66 -9.40 -14.16
N TRP A 188 -5.57 -8.66 -13.06
CA TRP A 188 -5.36 -7.21 -13.07
C TRP A 188 -3.96 -6.86 -13.59
N THR A 189 -3.83 -5.63 -14.05
CA THR A 189 -2.56 -5.11 -14.53
C THR A 189 -1.78 -4.44 -13.39
N LEU A 190 -0.60 -4.97 -13.07
CA LEU A 190 0.33 -4.38 -12.11
C LEU A 190 1.46 -3.66 -12.84
N ARG A 191 1.80 -2.42 -12.45
CA ARG A 191 2.85 -1.61 -13.12
C ARG A 191 3.77 -0.88 -12.14
N ARG A 192 5.00 -0.61 -12.60
CA ARG A 192 5.89 0.34 -11.91
C ARG A 192 5.38 1.76 -12.11
N SER A 193 5.08 2.46 -11.02
CA SER A 193 4.68 3.87 -11.03
C SER A 193 5.84 4.79 -11.44
N ARG A 194 5.56 5.98 -11.98
CA ARG A 194 6.56 7.06 -12.15
C ARG A 194 6.83 7.83 -10.88
N ALA A 195 5.92 7.77 -9.90
CA ALA A 195 6.07 8.39 -8.59
C ALA A 195 7.40 8.00 -7.95
N THR A 196 7.97 8.95 -7.21
CA THR A 196 9.26 8.81 -6.54
C THR A 196 9.05 8.99 -5.06
N PHE A 197 9.49 8.01 -4.30
CA PHE A 197 9.61 8.08 -2.87
C PHE A 197 11.08 7.94 -2.49
N LEU A 198 11.42 8.30 -1.26
CA LEU A 198 12.66 7.93 -0.61
C LEU A 198 12.31 7.18 0.67
N PHE A 199 13.13 6.19 1.00
CA PHE A 199 13.00 5.43 2.23
C PHE A 199 13.84 6.08 3.32
N ILE A 200 13.30 6.17 4.53
CA ILE A 200 14.04 6.58 5.71
C ILE A 200 14.61 5.31 6.36
N PRO A 201 15.92 5.04 6.25
CA PRO A 201 16.51 3.92 6.95
C PRO A 201 16.48 4.18 8.46
N ASP A 202 15.82 3.30 9.20
CA ASP A 202 15.84 3.25 10.66
C ASP A 202 16.03 1.82 11.16
N THR A 203 16.17 1.66 12.48
CA THR A 203 16.33 0.34 13.13
C THR A 203 15.01 -0.37 13.41
N LYS A 204 13.87 0.25 13.09
CA LYS A 204 12.51 -0.27 13.33
C LYS A 204 11.94 -0.98 12.10
N ASN A 205 12.70 -1.03 11.02
CA ASN A 205 12.35 -1.66 9.76
C ASN A 205 12.10 -3.17 9.89
N GLN A 206 10.87 -3.59 9.62
CA GLN A 206 10.44 -4.99 9.77
C GLN A 206 11.00 -5.92 8.68
N PHE A 207 11.45 -5.38 7.55
CA PHE A 207 11.85 -6.16 6.38
C PHE A 207 12.94 -7.22 6.66
N THR A 208 13.89 -6.93 7.55
CA THR A 208 15.00 -7.86 7.89
C THR A 208 14.49 -9.11 8.59
N GLY A 209 13.44 -8.99 9.40
CA GLY A 209 12.80 -10.11 10.09
C GLY A 209 11.85 -10.92 9.22
N LEU A 210 11.53 -10.47 8.01
CA LEU A 210 10.50 -11.06 7.13
C LEU A 210 11.10 -11.84 5.95
N ILE A 211 12.43 -12.06 5.96
CA ILE A 211 13.14 -12.65 4.82
C ILE A 211 12.62 -14.07 4.53
N ARG A 212 12.44 -14.85 5.59
CA ARG A 212 11.98 -16.24 5.52
C ARG A 212 10.50 -16.29 5.15
N GLU A 213 9.70 -15.41 5.72
CA GLU A 213 8.25 -15.32 5.55
C GLU A 213 7.89 -15.04 4.09
N LYS A 214 8.57 -14.08 3.45
CA LYS A 214 8.37 -13.79 2.02
C LYS A 214 8.76 -14.99 1.14
N TYR A 215 9.80 -15.73 1.51
CA TYR A 215 10.20 -16.94 0.78
C TYR A 215 9.18 -18.07 0.94
N GLU A 216 8.76 -18.39 2.17
CA GLU A 216 7.75 -19.41 2.45
C GLU A 216 6.41 -19.06 1.81
N PHE A 217 6.02 -17.78 1.83
CA PHE A 217 4.78 -17.35 1.21
C PHE A 217 4.82 -17.48 -0.31
N MET A 218 5.95 -17.12 -0.94
CA MET A 218 6.12 -17.31 -2.38
C MET A 218 6.00 -18.80 -2.76
N ARG A 219 6.61 -19.71 -1.98
CA ARG A 219 6.45 -21.16 -2.17
C ARG A 219 4.98 -21.59 -2.09
N TYR A 220 4.29 -21.16 -1.03
CA TYR A 220 2.86 -21.44 -0.83
C TYR A 220 1.99 -20.95 -1.99
N LEU A 221 2.27 -19.78 -2.56
CA LEU A 221 1.49 -19.22 -3.66
C LEU A 221 1.82 -19.89 -5.01
N THR A 222 3.08 -20.25 -5.24
CA THR A 222 3.47 -20.99 -6.46
C THR A 222 2.89 -22.40 -6.50
N SER A 223 2.78 -23.10 -5.36
CA SER A 223 2.08 -24.40 -5.32
C SER A 223 0.59 -24.28 -5.62
N ARG A 224 0.03 -23.08 -5.54
CA ARG A 224 -1.33 -22.72 -5.96
C ARG A 224 -1.43 -22.19 -7.39
N GLY A 225 -0.35 -22.30 -8.18
CA GLY A 225 -0.33 -21.93 -9.59
C GLY A 225 0.13 -20.49 -9.89
N TRP A 226 0.57 -19.72 -8.89
CA TRP A 226 1.10 -18.39 -9.18
C TRP A 226 2.40 -18.48 -10.00
N LEU A 227 2.44 -17.78 -11.13
CA LEU A 227 3.61 -17.71 -12.03
C LEU A 227 4.06 -19.06 -12.60
N THR A 228 3.23 -20.09 -12.51
CA THR A 228 3.42 -21.30 -13.32
C THR A 228 3.08 -20.96 -14.78
N ARG A 229 3.85 -21.51 -15.71
CA ARG A 229 3.46 -21.44 -17.13
C ARG A 229 2.12 -22.18 -17.29
N PRO A 230 1.20 -21.71 -18.14
CA PRO A 230 0.08 -22.55 -18.56
C PRO A 230 0.66 -23.84 -19.14
N SER A 231 0.20 -24.97 -18.64
CA SER A 231 0.37 -26.28 -19.28
C SER A 231 -0.29 -26.29 -20.65
#